data_AF-A0A7X1AYL6-F1
#
_entry.id   AF-A0A7X1AYL6-F1
#
_cell.length_a   1.000
_cell.length_b   1.000
_cell.length_c   1.000
_cell.angle_alpha   90.00
_cell.angle_beta   90.00
_cell.angle_gamma   90.00
#
_symmetry.space_group_name_H-M   'P 1'
#
loop_
_entity.id
_entity.type
_entity.pdbx_description
1 polymer ?
#
loop_
_entity_poly.entity_id
_entity_poly.type
_entity_poly.pdbx_seq_one_letter_code
_entity_poly.pdbx_strand_id
1 'polypeptide(L)'
;MITQNYGTHRLGVGANYWVSLSDIDVDDVDDNGFSYLISYQYWKNLVGFEADVEFLPDRFGESAWAPEAYILFGEGIYVAAGIGWINEDGDWQDKPFYALRMGFDFELFASFYLDLSANYRFNDTADLKNSDTKVDTDTIFLGASLRYAF
;
A
#
# COMPACT_ATOMS: atom_id res chain seq x y z
N MET A 1 -18.63 -28.04 17.69
CA MET A 1 -17.19 -28.27 17.51
C MET A 1 -16.54 -26.89 17.45
N ILE A 2 -15.84 -26.47 18.50
CA ILE A 2 -15.26 -25.13 18.56
C ILE A 2 -13.90 -25.23 17.89
N THR A 3 -13.80 -24.81 16.63
CA THR A 3 -12.52 -24.72 15.92
C THR A 3 -11.72 -23.60 16.56
N GLN A 4 -10.58 -23.93 17.16
CA GLN A 4 -9.59 -22.92 17.54
C GLN A 4 -9.01 -22.36 16.23
N ASN A 5 -9.42 -21.15 15.85
CA ASN A 5 -8.81 -20.43 14.73
C ASN A 5 -7.45 -19.90 15.18
N TYR A 6 -6.42 -20.71 15.01
CA TYR A 6 -5.03 -20.24 15.02
C TYR A 6 -4.89 -19.22 13.89
N GLY A 7 -4.35 -18.04 14.21
CA GLY A 7 -4.18 -17.01 13.19
C GLY A 7 -3.24 -17.49 12.08
N THR A 8 -3.53 -17.09 10.85
CA THR A 8 -2.80 -17.52 9.65
C THR A 8 -1.75 -16.48 9.30
N HIS A 9 -0.50 -16.94 9.16
CA HIS A 9 0.60 -16.11 8.70
C HIS A 9 0.73 -16.25 7.18
N ARG A 10 0.99 -15.15 6.47
CA ARG A 10 1.23 -15.18 5.04
C ARG A 10 2.41 -14.30 4.67
N LEU A 11 3.22 -14.75 3.72
CA LEU A 11 4.26 -13.95 3.09
C LEU A 11 3.94 -13.80 1.61
N GLY A 12 4.18 -12.62 1.05
CA GLY A 12 3.82 -12.34 -0.33
C GLY A 12 4.76 -11.41 -1.07
N VAL A 13 4.60 -11.44 -2.38
CA VAL A 13 5.25 -10.51 -3.31
C VAL A 13 4.19 -9.98 -4.27
N GLY A 14 4.35 -8.74 -4.70
CA GLY A 14 3.38 -8.08 -5.55
C GLY A 14 3.95 -6.97 -6.39
N ALA A 15 3.11 -6.46 -7.28
CA ALA A 15 3.38 -5.27 -8.06
C ALA A 15 2.13 -4.40 -8.10
N ASN A 16 2.33 -3.08 -8.09
CA ASN A 16 1.27 -2.10 -8.28
C ASN A 16 1.57 -1.22 -9.50
N TYR A 17 0.52 -0.79 -10.17
CA TYR A 17 0.55 0.35 -11.08
C TYR A 17 -0.05 1.55 -10.35
N TRP A 18 0.65 2.68 -10.32
CA TRP A 18 0.23 3.86 -9.59
C TRP A 18 0.05 5.05 -10.51
N VAL A 19 -0.88 5.93 -10.14
CA VAL A 19 -1.19 7.17 -10.85
C VAL A 19 -1.42 8.27 -9.82
N SER A 20 -0.68 9.37 -9.96
CA SER A 20 -0.88 10.60 -9.20
C SER A 20 -2.17 11.29 -9.66
N LEU A 21 -2.98 11.75 -8.70
CA LEU A 21 -4.20 12.50 -8.98
C LEU A 21 -3.96 14.02 -8.99
N SER A 22 -2.78 14.48 -8.59
CA SER A 22 -2.41 15.88 -8.72
C SER A 22 -2.12 16.19 -10.18
N ASP A 23 -2.74 17.23 -10.72
CA ASP A 23 -2.23 17.89 -11.92
C ASP A 23 -0.90 18.56 -11.54
N ILE A 24 0.22 17.84 -11.70
CA ILE A 24 1.55 18.43 -11.54
C ILE A 24 1.80 19.28 -12.79
N ASP A 25 1.54 20.59 -12.67
CA ASP A 25 1.72 21.61 -13.72
C ASP A 25 3.22 21.93 -13.92
N VAL A 26 4.06 20.89 -14.08
CA VAL A 26 5.50 20.99 -14.27
C VAL A 26 5.89 20.06 -15.42
N ASP A 27 6.34 20.64 -16.53
CA ASP A 27 6.85 19.89 -17.68
C ASP A 27 7.97 18.92 -17.21
N ASP A 28 7.92 17.65 -17.66
CA ASP A 28 8.97 16.61 -17.56
C ASP A 28 8.96 15.66 -16.34
N VAL A 29 7.84 15.51 -15.62
CA VAL A 29 7.69 14.48 -14.55
C VAL A 29 6.62 13.45 -14.90
N ASP A 30 6.94 12.15 -14.78
CA ASP A 30 5.98 11.07 -14.99
C ASP A 30 5.01 10.92 -13.80
N ASP A 31 3.72 11.12 -14.06
CA ASP A 31 2.64 11.05 -13.06
C ASP A 31 2.15 9.61 -12.78
N ASN A 32 2.81 8.60 -13.34
CA ASN A 32 2.44 7.20 -13.17
C ASN A 32 3.66 6.29 -13.23
N GLY A 33 3.51 5.07 -12.72
CA GLY A 33 4.59 4.10 -12.77
C GLY A 33 4.24 2.76 -12.17
N PHE A 34 5.25 1.90 -12.05
CA PHE A 34 5.14 0.63 -11.36
C PHE A 34 5.87 0.65 -10.03
N SER A 35 5.39 -0.15 -9.09
CA SER A 35 6.08 -0.45 -7.84
C SER A 35 6.03 -1.94 -7.56
N TYR A 36 6.93 -2.40 -6.71
CA TYR A 36 7.07 -3.81 -6.33
C TYR A 36 7.13 -3.93 -4.83
N LEU A 37 6.47 -4.92 -4.24
CA LEU A 37 6.39 -5.06 -2.79
C LEU A 37 6.71 -6.47 -2.32
N ILE A 38 7.24 -6.53 -1.10
CA ILE A 38 7.24 -7.72 -0.26
C ILE A 38 6.31 -7.43 0.91
N SER A 39 5.47 -8.40 1.26
CA SER A 39 4.45 -8.26 2.29
C SER A 39 4.48 -9.40 3.30
N TYR A 40 4.13 -9.08 4.53
CA TYR A 40 3.80 -10.04 5.58
C TYR A 40 2.40 -9.74 6.10
N GLN A 41 1.55 -10.76 6.16
CA GLN A 41 0.19 -10.68 6.70
C GLN A 41 0.00 -11.63 7.86
N TYR A 42 -0.79 -11.21 8.84
CA TYR A 42 -1.32 -12.04 9.90
C TYR A 42 -2.83 -11.85 10.00
N TRP A 43 -3.59 -12.93 9.76
CA TRP A 43 -5.04 -12.93 9.84
C TRP A 43 -5.54 -13.67 11.08
N LYS A 44 -6.51 -13.08 11.77
CA LYS A 44 -7.24 -13.70 12.87
C LYS A 44 -8.73 -13.42 12.71
N ASN A 45 -9.46 -14.42 12.21
CA ASN A 45 -10.86 -14.26 11.78
C ASN A 45 -10.98 -13.14 10.73
N LEU A 46 -11.85 -12.16 10.96
CA LEU A 46 -12.10 -11.04 10.04
C LEU A 46 -11.05 -9.92 10.12
N VAL A 47 -10.12 -9.96 11.08
CA VAL A 47 -9.14 -8.89 11.30
C VAL A 47 -7.77 -9.36 10.86
N GLY A 48 -7.10 -8.54 10.05
CA GLY A 48 -5.72 -8.77 9.62
C GLY A 48 -4.80 -7.63 10.01
N PHE A 49 -3.50 -7.95 10.08
CA PHE A 49 -2.42 -6.97 10.10
C PHE A 49 -1.48 -7.25 8.94
N GLU A 50 -1.02 -6.21 8.27
CA GLU A 50 -0.06 -6.32 7.17
C GLU A 50 1.08 -5.33 7.36
N ALA A 51 2.27 -5.76 6.98
CA ALA A 51 3.46 -4.93 6.90
C ALA A 51 4.11 -5.17 5.54
N ASP A 52 4.31 -4.09 4.80
CA ASP A 52 4.86 -4.12 3.45
C ASP A 52 6.12 -3.26 3.38
N VAL A 53 7.02 -3.66 2.50
CA VAL A 53 8.08 -2.80 2.00
C VAL A 53 7.90 -2.72 0.50
N GLU A 54 7.57 -1.53 0.01
CA GLU A 54 7.39 -1.25 -1.41
C GLU A 54 8.58 -0.49 -1.97
N PHE A 55 9.03 -0.87 -3.17
CA PHE A 55 10.03 -0.18 -3.96
C PHE A 55 9.36 0.44 -5.18
N LEU A 56 9.56 1.73 -5.38
CA LEU A 56 9.12 2.50 -6.53
C LEU A 56 10.37 2.89 -7.32
N PRO A 57 10.69 2.20 -8.43
CA PRO A 57 11.95 2.45 -9.15
C PRO A 57 12.04 3.83 -9.77
N ASP A 58 10.89 4.41 -10.14
CA ASP A 58 10.77 5.65 -10.87
C ASP A 58 9.52 6.40 -10.40
N ARG A 59 9.61 6.98 -9.21
CA ARG A 59 8.59 7.84 -8.62
C ARG A 59 9.04 9.28 -8.84
N PHE A 60 8.38 9.97 -9.76
CA PHE A 60 8.72 11.36 -10.10
C PHE A 60 10.19 11.55 -10.53
N GLY A 61 10.78 10.57 -11.22
CA GLY A 61 12.18 10.61 -11.68
C GLY A 61 13.21 10.08 -10.68
N GLU A 62 12.79 9.69 -9.47
CA GLU A 62 13.67 9.16 -8.43
C GLU A 62 13.25 7.78 -7.92
N SER A 63 14.20 7.02 -7.39
CA SER A 63 13.89 5.74 -6.74
C SER A 63 13.47 5.96 -5.30
N ALA A 64 12.39 5.29 -4.88
CA ALA A 64 11.83 5.43 -3.55
C ALA A 64 11.54 4.09 -2.88
N TRP A 65 11.65 4.06 -1.55
CA TRP A 65 11.21 2.96 -0.70
C TRP A 65 10.10 3.43 0.22
N ALA A 66 9.05 2.63 0.33
CA ALA A 66 7.89 2.93 1.16
C ALA A 66 7.58 1.74 2.07
N PRO A 67 8.17 1.67 3.29
CA PRO A 67 7.61 0.85 4.35
C PRO A 67 6.20 1.32 4.71
N GLU A 68 5.28 0.37 4.84
CA GLU A 68 3.89 0.65 5.20
C GLU A 68 3.28 -0.48 6.03
N ALA A 69 2.25 -0.15 6.80
CA ALA A 69 1.52 -1.10 7.62
C ALA A 69 0.03 -0.85 7.53
N TYR A 70 -0.77 -1.92 7.57
CA TYR A 70 -2.22 -1.88 7.45
C TYR A 70 -2.90 -2.70 8.53
N ILE A 71 -4.09 -2.23 8.91
CA ILE A 71 -5.10 -3.03 9.60
C ILE A 71 -6.15 -3.39 8.55
N LEU A 72 -6.42 -4.67 8.39
CA LEU A 72 -7.39 -5.20 7.43
C LEU A 72 -8.65 -5.69 8.15
N PHE A 73 -9.78 -5.53 7.47
CA PHE A 73 -11.06 -6.03 7.92
C PHE A 73 -11.86 -6.63 6.77
N GLY A 74 -12.21 -7.91 6.87
CA GLY A 74 -13.02 -8.61 5.89
C GLY A 74 -12.68 -10.09 5.75
N GLU A 75 -13.29 -10.72 4.74
CA GLU A 75 -13.07 -12.11 4.33
C GLU A 75 -13.38 -12.21 2.84
N GLY A 76 -12.41 -12.61 2.02
CA GLY A 76 -12.54 -12.59 0.56
C GLY A 76 -12.53 -11.16 -0.01
N ILE A 77 -13.51 -10.34 0.34
CA ILE A 77 -13.47 -8.88 0.12
C ILE A 77 -13.07 -8.22 1.43
N TYR A 78 -12.12 -7.30 1.37
CA TYR A 78 -11.68 -6.56 2.55
C TYR A 78 -11.50 -5.08 2.28
N VAL A 79 -11.50 -4.33 3.38
CA VAL A 79 -11.01 -2.96 3.44
C VAL A 79 -9.82 -2.91 4.40
N ALA A 80 -8.92 -1.97 4.20
CA ALA A 80 -7.81 -1.72 5.10
C ALA A 80 -7.55 -0.24 5.26
N ALA A 81 -7.05 0.13 6.43
CA ALA A 81 -6.49 1.45 6.69
C ALA A 81 -5.03 1.28 7.08
N GLY A 82 -4.17 2.13 6.54
CA GLY A 82 -2.73 2.02 6.71
C GLY A 82 -2.02 3.35 6.86
N ILE A 83 -0.76 3.23 7.24
CA ILE A 83 0.20 4.30 7.37
C ILE A 83 1.52 3.83 6.75
N GLY A 84 2.21 4.71 6.06
CA GLY A 84 3.52 4.43 5.53
C GLY A 84 4.39 5.66 5.47
N TRP A 85 5.66 5.46 5.12
CA TRP A 85 6.63 6.55 5.06
C TRP A 85 7.49 6.36 3.83
N ILE A 86 7.66 7.41 3.03
CA ILE A 86 8.47 7.35 1.81
C ILE A 86 9.89 7.83 2.12
N ASN A 87 10.86 7.07 1.64
CA ASN A 87 12.26 7.44 1.53
C ASN A 87 12.60 7.59 0.05
N GLU A 88 12.94 8.78 -0.41
CA GLU A 88 13.28 9.12 -1.80
C GLU A 88 14.79 9.39 -1.86
N ASP A 89 15.51 8.60 -2.67
CA ASP A 89 16.98 8.63 -2.80
C ASP A 89 17.78 8.67 -1.47
N GLY A 90 17.26 8.03 -0.42
CA GLY A 90 17.90 7.99 0.90
C GLY A 90 17.36 9.00 1.90
N ASP A 91 16.57 9.97 1.48
CA ASP A 91 15.97 10.99 2.34
C ASP A 91 14.50 10.67 2.67
N TRP A 92 14.16 10.65 3.96
CA TRP A 92 12.80 10.41 4.41
C TRP A 92 11.96 11.67 4.27
N GLN A 93 10.75 11.53 3.72
CA GLN A 93 9.75 12.59 3.69
C GLN A 93 9.46 13.13 5.11
N ASP A 94 9.04 14.39 5.23
CA ASP A 94 8.81 14.99 6.56
C ASP A 94 7.63 14.36 7.32
N LYS A 95 6.69 13.76 6.59
CA LYS A 95 5.45 13.20 7.14
C LYS A 95 5.15 11.82 6.55
N PRO A 96 4.58 10.91 7.36
CA PRO A 96 4.03 9.67 6.83
C PRO A 96 2.80 9.97 5.96
N PHE A 97 2.52 9.09 5.01
CA PHE A 97 1.25 9.07 4.30
C PHE A 97 0.25 8.15 5.01
N TYR A 98 -1.03 8.39 4.79
CA TYR A 98 -2.11 7.50 5.17
C TYR A 98 -2.68 6.83 3.92
N ALA A 99 -3.28 5.66 4.12
CA ALA A 99 -3.73 4.83 3.04
C ALA A 99 -5.08 4.18 3.34
N LEU A 100 -5.96 4.15 2.35
CA LEU A 100 -7.17 3.34 2.34
C LEU A 100 -7.07 2.31 1.23
N ARG A 101 -7.17 1.04 1.58
CA ARG A 101 -7.12 -0.08 0.64
C ARG A 101 -8.47 -0.77 0.60
N MET A 102 -8.89 -1.17 -0.58
CA MET A 102 -9.92 -2.19 -0.77
C MET A 102 -9.35 -3.30 -1.63
N GLY A 103 -9.70 -4.54 -1.34
CA GLY A 103 -9.15 -5.65 -2.08
C GLY A 103 -10.02 -6.90 -2.10
N PHE A 104 -9.61 -7.80 -2.97
CA PHE A 104 -10.19 -9.10 -3.19
C PHE A 104 -9.08 -10.15 -3.02
N ASP A 105 -9.17 -10.91 -1.93
CA ASP A 105 -8.26 -11.98 -1.54
C ASP A 105 -8.89 -13.34 -1.89
N PHE A 106 -8.33 -14.01 -2.89
CA PHE A 106 -8.81 -15.30 -3.38
C PHE A 106 -7.85 -16.41 -3.01
N GLU A 107 -8.33 -17.44 -2.31
CA GLU A 107 -7.58 -18.69 -2.18
C GLU A 107 -7.52 -19.40 -3.55
N LEU A 108 -6.31 -19.68 -4.02
CA LEU A 108 -6.08 -20.37 -5.29
C LEU A 108 -6.02 -21.89 -5.07
N PHE A 109 -4.89 -22.37 -4.55
CA PHE A 109 -4.61 -23.78 -4.27
C PHE A 109 -3.46 -23.89 -3.26
N ALA A 110 -3.40 -24.99 -2.50
CA ALA A 110 -2.26 -25.34 -1.64
C ALA A 110 -1.70 -24.18 -0.79
N SER A 111 -2.58 -23.46 -0.09
CA SER A 111 -2.23 -22.31 0.77
C SER A 111 -1.72 -21.06 0.02
N PHE A 112 -1.83 -21.00 -1.30
CA PHE A 112 -1.57 -19.79 -2.08
C PHE A 112 -2.82 -18.93 -2.24
N TYR A 113 -2.63 -17.62 -2.15
CA TYR A 113 -3.67 -16.60 -2.26
C TYR A 113 -3.26 -15.57 -3.32
N LEU A 114 -4.21 -15.18 -4.16
CA LEU A 114 -4.10 -14.05 -5.08
C LEU A 114 -4.90 -12.88 -4.51
N ASP A 115 -4.22 -11.79 -4.23
CA ASP A 115 -4.79 -10.55 -3.72
C ASP A 115 -4.78 -9.50 -4.83
N LEU A 116 -5.95 -8.98 -5.19
CA LEU A 116 -6.09 -7.82 -6.07
C LEU A 116 -6.56 -6.64 -5.25
N SER A 117 -5.87 -5.51 -5.31
CA SER A 117 -6.17 -4.37 -4.45
C SER A 117 -6.16 -3.03 -5.18
N ALA A 118 -6.96 -2.11 -4.67
CA ALA A 118 -6.91 -0.70 -5.00
C ALA A 118 -6.59 0.06 -3.72
N ASN A 119 -5.55 0.90 -3.76
CA ASN A 119 -5.03 1.60 -2.60
C ASN A 119 -4.97 3.09 -2.91
N TYR A 120 -5.70 3.89 -2.13
CA TYR A 120 -5.68 5.33 -2.21
C TYR A 120 -4.80 5.86 -1.07
N ARG A 121 -3.67 6.46 -1.44
CA ARG A 121 -2.74 7.09 -0.52
C ARG A 121 -2.98 8.60 -0.54
N PHE A 122 -3.08 9.17 0.65
CA PHE A 122 -3.30 10.59 0.88
C PHE A 122 -2.42 11.04 2.04
N ASN A 123 -2.05 12.31 2.06
CA ASN A 123 -1.19 12.87 3.10
C ASN A 123 -1.96 13.95 3.87
N ASP A 124 -2.52 13.58 5.03
CA ASP A 124 -3.66 14.29 5.63
C ASP A 124 -3.29 15.46 6.56
N THR A 125 -2.05 15.96 6.62
CA THR A 125 -1.75 17.08 7.54
C THR A 125 -0.65 18.02 7.07
N ALA A 126 -0.96 18.89 6.12
CA ALA A 126 -0.35 20.21 6.08
C ALA A 126 -1.06 21.13 7.11
N ASP A 127 -0.56 21.17 8.36
CA ASP A 127 -0.82 22.31 9.25
C ASP A 127 -0.08 23.52 8.66
N LEU A 128 -0.71 24.18 7.68
CA LEU A 128 -0.18 25.41 7.09
C LEU A 128 -0.37 26.55 8.08
N LYS A 129 0.66 26.79 8.90
CA LYS A 129 0.99 28.16 9.28
C LYS A 129 1.78 28.77 8.12
N ASN A 130 1.03 29.50 7.27
CA ASN A 130 1.47 30.41 6.22
C ASN A 130 1.92 29.80 4.87
N SER A 131 1.18 30.20 3.84
CA SER A 131 1.65 30.50 2.47
C SER A 131 1.66 29.39 1.41
N ASP A 132 0.53 29.26 0.72
CA ASP A 132 0.36 29.37 -0.75
C ASP A 132 1.01 28.39 -1.76
N THR A 133 1.37 27.16 -1.36
CA THR A 133 1.36 26.04 -2.33
C THR A 133 1.06 24.70 -1.64
N LYS A 134 -0.20 24.25 -1.67
CA LYS A 134 -0.57 22.88 -1.29
C LYS A 134 -0.52 22.01 -2.54
N VAL A 135 0.43 21.09 -2.62
CA VAL A 135 0.37 20.01 -3.59
C VAL A 135 -0.25 18.83 -2.84
N ASP A 136 -1.55 18.60 -3.06
CA ASP A 136 -2.25 17.45 -2.52
C ASP A 136 -1.87 16.23 -3.38
N THR A 137 -0.78 15.54 -3.02
CA THR A 137 -0.29 14.34 -3.73
C THR A 137 -1.08 13.11 -3.35
N ASP A 138 -2.34 13.12 -3.76
CA ASP A 138 -3.19 11.94 -3.71
C ASP A 138 -2.75 10.98 -4.81
N THR A 139 -2.59 9.70 -4.49
CA THR A 139 -2.13 8.69 -5.45
C THR A 139 -2.97 7.43 -5.33
N ILE A 140 -3.42 6.90 -6.47
CA ILE A 140 -4.11 5.62 -6.55
C ILE A 140 -3.13 4.56 -7.04
N PHE A 141 -3.13 3.42 -6.36
CA PHE A 141 -2.38 2.22 -6.72
C PHE A 141 -3.37 1.10 -7.03
N LEU A 142 -3.14 0.39 -8.14
CA LEU A 142 -3.85 -0.84 -8.49
C LEU A 142 -2.86 -1.99 -8.51
N GLY A 143 -3.13 -3.00 -7.71
CA GLY A 143 -2.17 -4.01 -7.29
C GLY A 143 -2.61 -5.44 -7.51
N ALA A 144 -1.62 -6.31 -7.72
CA ALA A 144 -1.78 -7.75 -7.59
C ALA A 144 -0.62 -8.33 -6.75
N SER A 145 -0.95 -9.24 -5.84
CA SER A 145 0.03 -9.89 -4.96
C SER A 145 -0.25 -11.38 -4.85
N LEU A 146 0.81 -12.19 -4.90
CA LEU A 146 0.75 -13.62 -4.63
C LEU A 146 1.29 -13.86 -3.21
N ARG A 147 0.51 -14.59 -2.40
CA ARG A 147 0.82 -14.82 -0.98
C ARG A 147 0.80 -16.31 -0.66
N TYR A 148 1.69 -16.76 0.21
CA TYR A 148 1.76 -18.13 0.70
C TYR A 148 1.47 -18.17 2.20
N ALA A 149 0.50 -18.98 2.60
CA ALA A 149 0.08 -19.17 3.99
C ALA A 149 0.79 -20.35 4.68
N PHE A 150 1.19 -20.17 5.94
CA PHE A 150 1.89 -21.18 6.76
C PHE A 150 1.52 -21.12 8.24
#